data_AF-A0A975SAP8-F1
#
_entry.id   AF-A0A975SAP8-F1
#
_cell.length_a   1.000
_cell.length_b   1.000
_cell.length_c   1.000
_cell.angle_alpha   90.00
_cell.angle_beta   90.00
_cell.angle_gamma   90.00
#
_symmetry.space_group_name_H-M   'P 1'
#
loop_
_entity.id
_entity.type
_entity.pdbx_description
1 polymer ?
#
loop_
_entity_poly.entity_id
_entity_poly.type
_entity_poly.pdbx_seq_one_letter_code
_entity_poly.pdbx_strand_id
1 'polypeptide(L)'
;MKILIAIVIVYVINIFLSFKQMKKYKEKTARLKKEYPTSYISTGKNQKILKQGSIAILVISKTGKIEYGELMKGRTVFAKFKKIENIDGLFIKEAKEKFAHEAAIINAISFYEKIK
;
A
#
# COMPACT_ATOMS: atom_id res chain seq x y z
N MET A 1 6.17 12.98 37.36
CA MET A 1 4.71 13.05 37.11
C MET A 1 4.34 13.67 35.75
N LYS A 2 4.88 14.83 35.35
CA LYS A 2 4.57 15.51 34.07
C LYS A 2 4.86 14.68 32.81
N ILE A 3 5.95 13.91 32.81
CA ILE A 3 6.35 13.04 31.67
C ILE A 3 5.37 11.86 31.47
N LEU A 4 4.91 11.24 32.56
CA LEU A 4 3.91 10.16 32.48
C LEU A 4 2.59 10.65 31.89
N ILE A 5 2.14 11.84 32.29
CA ILE A 5 0.92 12.46 31.75
C ILE A 5 1.08 12.74 30.25
N ALA A 6 2.24 13.27 29.81
CA ALA A 6 2.52 13.50 28.40
C ALA A 6 2.52 12.21 27.58
N ILE A 7 3.09 11.11 28.09
CA ILE A 7 3.09 9.80 27.44
C ILE A 7 1.65 9.28 27.28
N VAL A 8 0.81 9.40 28.31
CA VAL A 8 -0.60 8.99 28.24
C VAL A 8 -1.35 9.78 27.17
N ILE A 9 -1.17 11.10 27.10
CA ILE A 9 -1.82 11.96 26.08
C ILE A 9 -1.37 11.54 24.68
N VAL A 10 -0.06 11.35 24.46
CA VAL A 10 0.49 10.90 23.18
C VAL A 10 -0.05 9.51 22.80
N TYR A 11 -0.22 8.61 23.77
CA TYR A 11 -0.76 7.28 23.54
C TYR A 11 -2.24 7.32 23.11
N VAL A 12 -3.07 8.13 23.78
CA VAL A 12 -4.49 8.31 23.40
C VAL A 12 -4.61 8.90 22.00
N ILE A 13 -3.78 9.89 21.65
CA ILE A 13 -3.74 10.47 20.30
C ILE A 13 -3.35 9.40 19.28
N ASN A 14 -2.35 8.56 19.57
CA ASN A 14 -1.93 7.47 18.68
C ASN A 14 -3.05 6.46 18.43
N ILE A 15 -3.84 6.12 19.45
CA ILE A 15 -5.01 5.25 19.31
C ILE A 15 -6.02 5.88 18.34
N PHE A 16 -6.38 7.14 18.55
CA PHE A 16 -7.35 7.84 17.71
C PHE A 16 -6.88 7.94 16.24
N LEU A 17 -5.61 8.27 16.02
CA LEU A 17 -5.00 8.31 14.70
C LEU A 17 -4.97 6.93 14.03
N SER A 18 -4.77 5.86 14.80
CA SER A 18 -4.79 4.48 14.30
C SER A 18 -6.19 4.07 13.82
N PHE A 19 -7.24 4.40 14.57
CA PHE A 19 -8.61 4.18 14.14
C PHE A 19 -8.94 4.91 12.84
N LYS A 20 -8.51 6.18 12.71
CA LYS A 20 -8.70 6.97 11.49
C LYS A 20 -7.97 6.37 10.28
N GLN A 21 -6.76 5.86 10.46
CA GLN A 21 -6.01 5.15 9.41
C GLN A 21 -6.71 3.86 8.99
N MET A 22 -7.16 3.05 9.96
CA MET A 22 -7.86 1.79 9.70
C MET A 22 -9.14 2.01 8.90
N LYS A 23 -9.94 3.02 9.26
CA LYS A 23 -11.16 3.38 8.53
C LYS A 23 -10.86 3.73 7.07
N LYS A 24 -9.88 4.60 6.82
CA LYS A 24 -9.45 4.98 5.47
C LYS A 24 -8.96 3.80 4.63
N TYR A 25 -8.21 2.88 5.24
CA TYR A 25 -7.72 1.67 4.55
C TYR A 25 -8.87 0.75 4.16
N LYS A 26 -9.84 0.54 5.07
CA LYS A 26 -11.04 -0.27 4.80
C LYS A 26 -11.87 0.34 3.67
N GLU A 27 -12.15 1.64 3.74
CA GLU A 27 -12.89 2.36 2.70
C GLU A 27 -12.19 2.25 1.34
N LYS A 28 -10.87 2.39 1.31
CA LYS A 28 -10.10 2.28 0.06
C LYS A 28 -10.11 0.88 -0.52
N THR A 29 -9.90 -0.14 0.30
CA THR A 29 -9.96 -1.54 -0.14
C THR A 29 -11.37 -1.92 -0.62
N ALA A 30 -12.41 -1.48 0.09
CA ALA A 30 -13.80 -1.72 -0.30
C ALA A 30 -14.13 -1.02 -1.63
N ARG A 31 -13.66 0.22 -1.82
CA ARG A 31 -13.78 0.95 -3.07
C ARG A 31 -13.09 0.21 -4.23
N LEU A 32 -11.84 -0.21 -4.06
CA LEU A 32 -11.10 -0.94 -5.10
C LEU A 32 -11.77 -2.28 -5.47
N LYS A 33 -12.29 -3.02 -4.48
CA LYS A 33 -13.06 -4.24 -4.73
C LYS A 33 -14.35 -3.98 -5.52
N LYS A 34 -15.01 -2.84 -5.28
CA LYS A 34 -16.24 -2.45 -5.98
C LYS A 34 -15.95 -1.97 -7.40
N GLU A 35 -14.89 -1.19 -7.59
CA GLU A 35 -14.49 -0.64 -8.90
C GLU A 35 -13.90 -1.72 -9.82
N TYR A 36 -13.24 -2.75 -9.25
CA TYR A 36 -12.56 -3.81 -10.00
C TYR A 36 -12.96 -5.22 -9.52
N PRO A 37 -14.22 -5.62 -9.71
CA PRO A 37 -14.78 -6.85 -9.11
C PRO A 37 -14.18 -8.15 -9.67
N THR A 38 -13.64 -8.11 -10.89
CA THR A 38 -13.07 -9.28 -11.58
C THR A 38 -11.54 -9.36 -11.49
N SER A 39 -10.92 -8.40 -10.81
CA SER A 39 -9.46 -8.23 -10.76
C SER A 39 -8.89 -8.62 -9.40
N TYR A 40 -7.63 -9.03 -9.42
CA TYR A 40 -6.89 -9.40 -8.22
C TYR A 40 -6.31 -8.16 -7.56
N ILE A 41 -6.54 -8.01 -6.26
CA ILE A 41 -5.89 -6.97 -5.46
C ILE A 41 -4.68 -7.60 -4.78
N SER A 42 -3.49 -7.15 -5.18
CA SER A 42 -2.23 -7.60 -4.61
C SER A 42 -1.56 -6.49 -3.81
N THR A 43 -0.92 -6.85 -2.71
CA THR A 43 -0.20 -5.91 -1.84
C THR A 43 1.22 -6.37 -1.60
N GLY A 44 2.17 -5.45 -1.75
CA GLY A 44 3.58 -5.69 -1.51
C GLY A 44 4.12 -4.73 -0.48
N LYS A 45 4.91 -5.24 0.46
CA LYS A 45 5.49 -4.47 1.56
C LYS A 45 7.01 -4.58 1.52
N ASN A 46 7.68 -3.47 1.74
CA ASN A 46 9.12 -3.42 1.97
C ASN A 46 9.36 -2.74 3.32
N GLN A 47 9.64 -3.53 4.35
CA GLN A 47 10.03 -3.04 5.68
C GLN A 47 11.53 -3.24 5.87
N LYS A 48 12.29 -2.15 5.72
CA LYS A 48 13.70 -2.12 6.12
C LYS A 48 13.82 -1.37 7.44
N ILE A 49 14.52 -1.97 8.41
CA ILE A 49 14.70 -1.44 9.77
C ILE A 49 15.30 -0.01 9.74
N LEU A 50 16.26 0.25 8.84
CA LEU A 50 17.01 1.51 8.73
C LEU A 50 16.58 2.46 7.60
N LYS A 51 15.70 2.05 6.67
CA LYS A 51 15.19 2.94 5.58
C LYS A 51 13.69 3.23 5.72
N GLN A 52 13.14 4.17 4.93
CA GLN A 52 11.69 4.41 4.89
C GLN A 52 10.98 3.15 4.38
N GLY A 53 9.95 2.70 5.10
CA GLY A 53 9.13 1.59 4.64
C GLY A 53 8.24 2.01 3.48
N SER A 54 7.84 1.05 2.65
CA SER A 54 6.91 1.28 1.56
C SER A 54 5.89 0.15 1.41
N ILE A 55 4.67 0.50 1.02
CA ILE A 55 3.57 -0.44 0.76
C ILE A 55 2.98 -0.08 -0.61
N ALA A 56 2.94 -1.06 -1.52
CA ALA A 56 2.28 -0.94 -2.81
C ALA A 56 0.99 -1.77 -2.81
N ILE A 57 -0.08 -1.23 -3.40
CA ILE A 57 -1.32 -1.94 -3.69
C ILE A 57 -1.50 -1.88 -5.21
N LEU A 58 -1.68 -3.03 -5.85
CA LEU A 58 -1.92 -3.16 -7.28
C LEU A 58 -3.26 -3.86 -7.50
N VAL A 59 -4.02 -3.37 -8.47
CA VAL A 59 -5.18 -4.04 -9.03
C VAL A 59 -4.77 -4.60 -10.38
N ILE A 60 -4.87 -5.91 -10.53
CA ILE A 60 -4.34 -6.64 -11.68
C ILE A 60 -5.47 -7.47 -12.28
N SER A 61 -5.77 -7.25 -13.55
CA SER A 61 -6.77 -8.01 -14.29
C SER A 61 -6.39 -9.49 -14.38
N LYS A 62 -7.35 -10.33 -14.76
CA LYS A 62 -7.10 -11.77 -15.01
C LYS A 62 -6.05 -12.02 -16.11
N THR A 63 -5.86 -11.07 -17.03
CA THR A 63 -4.87 -11.16 -18.10
C THR A 63 -3.47 -10.71 -17.67
N GLY A 64 -3.30 -10.30 -16.40
CA GLY A 64 -2.02 -9.79 -15.89
C GLY A 64 -1.73 -8.34 -16.27
N LYS A 65 -2.76 -7.56 -16.66
CA LYS A 65 -2.64 -6.12 -16.92
C LYS A 65 -2.96 -5.35 -15.64
N ILE A 66 -2.12 -4.41 -15.26
CA ILE A 66 -2.35 -3.55 -14.09
C ILE A 66 -3.41 -2.52 -14.47
N GLU A 67 -4.52 -2.50 -13.74
CA GLU A 67 -5.63 -1.57 -13.95
C GLU A 67 -5.50 -0.34 -13.05
N TYR A 68 -4.84 -0.51 -11.90
CA TYR A 68 -4.62 0.57 -10.94
C TYR A 68 -3.46 0.24 -10.01
N GLY A 69 -2.71 1.25 -9.57
CA GLY A 69 -1.70 1.08 -8.54
C GLY A 69 -1.50 2.29 -7.64
N GLU A 70 -1.24 2.02 -6.36
CA GLU A 70 -0.86 3.03 -5.39
C GLU A 70 0.31 2.61 -4.53
N LEU A 71 1.10 3.60 -4.13
CA LEU A 71 2.27 3.43 -3.30
C LEU A 71 2.21 4.40 -2.12
N MET A 72 2.43 3.85 -0.93
CA MET A 72 2.68 4.60 0.28
C MET A 72 4.15 4.47 0.63
N LYS A 73 4.84 5.61 0.79
CA LYS A 73 6.23 5.68 1.28
C LYS A 73 6.26 6.47 2.59
N GLY A 74 6.95 5.94 3.59
CA GLY A 74 7.19 6.66 4.84
C GLY A 74 7.15 5.78 6.08
N ARG A 75 7.53 6.37 7.21
CA ARG A 75 7.50 5.74 8.54
C ARG A 75 6.37 6.26 9.44
N THR A 76 5.79 7.39 9.09
CA THR A 76 4.82 8.08 9.94
C THR A 76 3.38 7.69 9.57
N VAL A 77 2.48 7.82 10.55
CA VAL A 77 1.02 7.69 10.37
C VAL A 77 0.42 8.69 9.37
N PHE A 78 1.22 9.67 8.94
CA PHE A 78 0.85 10.68 7.95
C PHE A 78 1.22 10.28 6.52
N ALA A 79 1.97 9.20 6.32
CA ALA A 79 2.20 8.65 5.00
C ALA A 79 0.86 8.29 4.35
N LYS A 80 0.67 8.70 3.10
CA LYS A 80 -0.56 8.46 2.33
C LYS A 80 -0.25 7.62 1.12
N PHE A 81 -1.19 6.76 0.76
CA PHE A 81 -1.19 6.13 -0.56
C PHE A 81 -1.39 7.18 -1.63
N LYS A 82 -0.47 7.20 -2.59
CA LYS A 82 -0.53 8.02 -3.80
C LYS A 82 -0.59 7.11 -5.01
N LYS A 83 -1.29 7.54 -6.06
CA LYS A 83 -1.29 6.84 -7.34
C LYS A 83 0.14 6.70 -7.87
N ILE A 84 0.48 5.51 -8.36
CA ILE A 84 1.76 5.29 -9.03
C ILE A 84 1.62 5.81 -10.45
N GLU A 85 2.43 6.79 -10.80
CA GLU A 85 2.40 7.37 -12.15
C GLU A 85 2.88 6.35 -13.17
N ASN A 86 2.17 6.28 -14.29
CA ASN A 86 2.53 5.45 -15.44
C ASN A 86 2.63 3.93 -15.15
N ILE A 87 1.91 3.42 -14.15
CA ILE A 87 1.76 1.97 -13.90
C ILE A 87 0.51 1.39 -14.56
N ASP A 88 -0.55 2.18 -14.64
CA ASP A 88 -1.82 1.74 -15.20
C ASP A 88 -1.64 1.37 -16.67
N GLY A 89 -2.21 0.24 -17.06
CA GLY A 89 -2.15 -0.27 -18.41
C GLY A 89 -0.96 -1.17 -18.71
N LEU A 90 0.08 -1.20 -17.85
CA LEU A 90 1.23 -2.07 -18.03
C LEU A 90 0.89 -3.53 -17.71
N PHE A 91 1.47 -4.46 -18.45
CA PHE A 91 1.51 -5.86 -18.03
C PHE A 91 2.52 -6.06 -16.91
N ILE A 92 2.29 -7.08 -16.09
CA ILE A 92 3.16 -7.44 -14.95
C ILE A 92 4.66 -7.52 -15.29
N LYS A 93 5.03 -7.99 -16.51
CA LYS A 93 6.42 -8.05 -16.96
C LYS A 93 7.03 -6.67 -17.16
N GLU A 94 6.33 -5.81 -17.90
CA GLU A 94 6.75 -4.42 -18.17
C GLU A 94 6.84 -3.61 -16.87
N ALA A 95 5.87 -3.80 -15.97
CA ALA A 95 5.88 -3.16 -14.67
C ALA A 95 7.06 -3.62 -13.80
N LYS A 96 7.44 -4.91 -13.86
CA LYS A 96 8.59 -5.46 -13.12
C LYS A 96 9.91 -4.85 -13.59
N GLU A 97 10.06 -4.64 -14.90
CA GLU A 97 11.24 -3.98 -15.47
C GLU A 97 11.27 -2.49 -15.14
N LYS A 98 10.17 -1.78 -15.40
CA LYS A 98 10.07 -0.33 -15.20
C LYS A 98 10.22 0.10 -13.73
N PHE A 99 9.72 -0.72 -12.81
CA PHE A 99 9.73 -0.43 -11.37
C PHE A 99 10.67 -1.35 -10.59
N ALA A 100 11.74 -1.87 -11.23
CA ALA A 100 12.71 -2.78 -10.62
C ALA A 100 13.32 -2.27 -9.31
N HIS A 101 13.46 -0.95 -9.16
CA HIS A 101 14.02 -0.31 -7.96
C HIS A 101 13.00 -0.13 -6.81
N GLU A 102 11.71 -0.30 -7.08
CA GLU A 102 10.62 -0.13 -6.11
C GLU A 102 10.23 -1.50 -5.52
N ALA A 103 10.98 -1.95 -4.52
CA ALA A 103 10.80 -3.27 -3.93
C ALA A 103 9.37 -3.58 -3.45
N ALA A 104 8.59 -2.59 -3.02
CA ALA A 104 7.20 -2.82 -2.66
C ALA A 104 6.32 -3.19 -3.86
N ILE A 105 6.56 -2.59 -5.03
CA ILE A 105 5.85 -2.93 -6.28
C ILE A 105 6.24 -4.34 -6.73
N ILE A 106 7.53 -4.66 -6.70
CA ILE A 106 8.03 -6.01 -7.03
C ILE A 106 7.42 -7.07 -6.12
N ASN A 107 7.38 -6.81 -4.81
CA ASN A 107 6.76 -7.74 -3.86
C ASN A 107 5.25 -7.89 -4.11
N ALA A 108 4.55 -6.85 -4.55
CA ALA A 108 3.14 -6.93 -4.93
C ALA A 108 2.95 -7.80 -6.19
N ILE A 109 3.80 -7.63 -7.20
CA ILE A 109 3.77 -8.47 -8.40
C ILE A 109 4.05 -9.94 -8.03
N SER A 110 5.06 -10.20 -7.22
CA SER A 110 5.38 -11.57 -6.77
C SER A 110 4.29 -12.19 -5.90
N PHE A 111 3.54 -11.40 -5.13
CA PHE A 111 2.39 -11.92 -4.40
C PHE A 111 1.24 -12.28 -5.35
N TYR A 112 0.99 -11.46 -6.38
CA TYR A 112 0.01 -11.77 -7.43
C TYR A 112 0.35 -13.09 -8.15
N GLU A 113 1.62 -13.30 -8.52
CA GLU A 113 2.09 -14.52 -9.18
C GLU A 113 1.86 -15.79 -8.32
N LYS A 114 1.74 -15.67 -6.99
CA LYS A 114 1.48 -16.79 -6.07
C LYS A 114 -0.01 -17.10 -5.86
N ILE A 115 -0.90 -16.12 -6.07
CA ILE A 115 -2.34 -16.25 -5.80
C ILE A 115 -3.19 -16.47 -7.06
N LYS A 116 -2.59 -16.29 -8.24
CA LYS A 116 -3.21 -16.51 -9.55
C LYS A 116 -3.40 -17.99 -9.85
#